data_AF-A0A379AI08-F1
#
_entry.id   AF-A0A379AI08-F1
#
_cell.length_a   1.000
_cell.length_b   1.000
_cell.length_c   1.000
_cell.angle_alpha   90.00
_cell.angle_beta   90.00
_cell.angle_gamma   90.00
#
_symmetry.space_group_name_H-M   'P 1'
#
loop_
_entity.id
_entity.type
_entity.pdbx_description
1 polymer ?
#
loop_
_entity_poly.entity_id
_entity_poly.type
_entity_poly.pdbx_seq_one_letter_code
_entity_poly.pdbx_strand_id
1 'polypeptide(L)' 'MNIHLPPPSFTPFWLNLVVFASMYTLMMPLLLLLPSLPGVSDDNYSLIPNLIAGLFFGTTMALFHAHRKKVHNLPAWEEL' A
#
# COMPACT_ATOMS: atom_id res chain seq x y z
N MET A 1 20.28 -2.35 -16.52
CA MET A 1 19.38 -1.19 -16.36
C MET A 1 19.35 -0.87 -14.88
N ASN A 2 19.96 0.25 -14.46
CA ASN A 2 20.02 0.63 -13.05
C ASN A 2 18.76 1.46 -12.74
N ILE A 3 17.73 0.83 -12.19
CA ILE A 3 16.47 1.51 -11.90
C ILE A 3 16.66 2.26 -10.57
N HIS A 4 16.89 3.57 -10.64
CA HIS A 4 16.87 4.44 -9.47
C HIS A 4 15.43 4.64 -9.01
N LEU A 5 14.91 3.69 -8.23
CA LEU A 5 13.61 3.82 -7.58
C LEU A 5 13.80 4.25 -6.12
N PRO A 6 13.36 5.45 -5.73
CA PRO A 6 13.46 5.89 -4.34
C PRO A 6 12.64 4.97 -3.43
N PRO A 7 13.13 4.66 -2.22
CA PRO A 7 12.33 3.99 -1.20
C PRO A 7 11.08 4.82 -0.83
N PRO A 8 10.00 4.20 -0.33
CA PRO A 8 8.74 4.90 -0.04
C PRO A 8 8.85 6.08 0.96
N SER A 9 9.86 6.11 1.82
CA SER A 9 10.08 7.26 2.71
C SER A 9 10.54 8.52 1.98
N PHE A 10 10.99 8.40 0.74
CA PHE A 10 11.50 9.50 -0.08
C PHE A 10 10.54 9.93 -1.20
N THR A 11 9.49 9.16 -1.47
CA THR A 11 8.46 9.47 -2.45
C THR A 11 7.41 10.45 -1.89
N PRO A 12 6.68 11.18 -2.76
CA PRO A 12 5.61 12.06 -2.33
C PRO A 12 4.43 11.27 -1.75
N PHE A 13 3.71 11.90 -0.80
CA PHE A 13 2.59 11.29 -0.08
C PHE A 13 1.54 10.67 -1.01
N TRP A 14 1.14 11.38 -2.06
CA TRP A 14 0.13 10.91 -3.02
C TRP A 14 0.56 9.65 -3.77
N LEU A 15 1.84 9.53 -4.11
CA LEU A 15 2.35 8.35 -4.80
C LEU A 15 2.30 7.12 -3.86
N ASN A 16 2.71 7.29 -2.60
CA ASN A 16 2.57 6.23 -1.60
C ASN A 16 1.11 5.84 -1.39
N LEU A 17 0.20 6.81 -1.27
CA LEU A 17 -1.21 6.54 -1.10
C LEU A 17 -1.74 5.68 -2.25
N VAL A 18 -1.52 6.08 -3.49
CA VAL A 18 -2.02 5.35 -4.67
C VAL A 18 -1.40 3.96 -4.78
N VAL A 19 -0.08 3.84 -4.58
CA VAL A 19 0.62 2.55 -4.67
C VAL A 19 0.15 1.59 -3.58
N PHE A 20 0.11 2.01 -2.31
CA PHE A 20 -0.31 1.12 -1.23
C PHE A 20 -1.80 0.81 -1.26
N ALA A 21 -2.65 1.77 -1.65
CA ALA A 21 -4.08 1.51 -1.82
C ALA A 21 -4.33 0.49 -2.94
N SER A 22 -3.72 0.69 -4.11
CA SER A 22 -3.84 -0.25 -5.23
C SER A 22 -3.27 -1.63 -4.89
N MET A 23 -2.12 -1.68 -4.21
CA MET A 23 -1.52 -2.94 -3.75
C MET A 23 -2.49 -3.71 -2.86
N TYR A 24 -3.08 -3.07 -1.84
CA TYR A 24 -4.07 -3.72 -0.98
C TYR A 24 -5.29 -4.19 -1.77
N THR A 25 -5.89 -3.28 -2.55
CA THR A 25 -7.13 -3.54 -3.29
C THR A 25 -6.98 -4.70 -4.27
N LEU A 26 -5.81 -4.84 -4.92
CA LEU A 26 -5.53 -5.92 -5.86
C LEU A 26 -5.11 -7.22 -5.16
N MET A 27 -4.38 -7.12 -4.04
CA MET A 27 -3.88 -8.30 -3.33
C MET A 27 -5.01 -9.10 -2.65
N MET A 28 -6.01 -8.43 -2.08
CA MET A 28 -7.10 -9.12 -1.37
C MET A 28 -7.89 -10.11 -2.25
N PRO A 29 -8.36 -9.77 -3.46
CA PRO A 29 -9.04 -10.74 -4.32
C PRO A 29 -8.10 -11.84 -4.83
N LEU A 30 -6.79 -11.57 -4.97
CA LEU A 30 -5.81 -12.62 -5.31
C LEU A 30 -5.65 -13.64 -4.18
N LEU A 31 -5.73 -13.21 -2.92
CA LEU A 31 -5.68 -14.12 -1.76
C LEU A 31 -6.88 -15.07 -1.71
N LEU A 32 -8.02 -14.68 -2.29
CA LEU A 32 -9.19 -15.55 -2.41
C LEU A 32 -9.03 -16.66 -3.46
N LEU A 33 -8.02 -16.57 -4.33
CA LEU A 33 -7.68 -17.67 -5.26
C LEU A 33 -6.87 -18.78 -4.60
N LEU A 34 -6.38 -18.55 -3.38
CA LEU A 34 -5.72 -19.59 -2.60
C LEU A 34 -6.77 -20.62 -2.14
N PRO A 35 -6.40 -21.91 -2.00
CA PRO A 35 -7.33 -22.92 -1.51
C PRO A 35 -7.98 -22.45 -0.20
N SER A 36 -9.31 -22.41 -0.18
CA SER A 36 -10.05 -21.95 0.98
C SER A 36 -9.70 -22.82 2.19
N LEU A 37 -9.46 -22.17 3.33
CA LEU A 37 -9.41 -22.89 4.59
C LEU A 37 -10.78 -23.54 4.84
N PRO A 38 -10.85 -24.74 5.42
CA PRO A 38 -12.12 -25.39 5.71
C PRO A 38 -13.04 -24.44 6.49
N GLY A 39 -14.20 -24.08 5.93
CA GLY A 39 -15.19 -23.19 6.55
C GLY A 39 -15.19 -21.74 6.06
N VAL A 40 -14.34 -21.36 5.10
CA VAL A 40 -14.42 -20.06 4.41
C VAL A 40 -15.20 -20.24 3.12
N SER A 41 -16.40 -19.67 3.03
CA SER A 41 -17.19 -19.65 1.80
C SER A 41 -16.75 -18.49 0.90
N ASP A 42 -16.52 -18.78 -0.39
CA ASP A 42 -16.02 -17.83 -1.40
C ASP A 42 -17.02 -16.70 -1.75
N ASP A 43 -18.28 -16.82 -1.31
CA ASP A 43 -19.41 -16.02 -1.82
C ASP A 43 -19.50 -14.57 -1.30
N ASN A 44 -18.61 -14.10 -0.42
CA ASN A 44 -18.79 -12.83 0.29
C ASN A 44 -17.78 -11.71 -0.04
N TYR A 45 -17.09 -11.78 -1.17
CA TYR A 45 -16.20 -10.69 -1.56
C TYR A 45 -16.97 -9.49 -2.13
N SER A 46 -16.92 -8.35 -1.44
CA SER A 46 -17.55 -7.11 -1.88
C SER A 46 -16.50 -6.07 -2.29
N LEU A 47 -16.66 -5.53 -3.50
CA LEU A 47 -15.73 -4.56 -4.09
C LEU A 47 -15.69 -3.24 -3.32
N ILE A 48 -16.85 -2.73 -2.87
CA ILE A 48 -16.94 -1.41 -2.23
C ILE A 48 -16.18 -1.39 -0.88
N PRO A 49 -16.44 -2.32 0.07
CA PRO A 49 -15.65 -2.41 1.29
C PRO A 49 -14.15 -2.60 1.03
N ASN A 50 -13.77 -3.37 -0.01
CA ASN A 50 -12.37 -3.57 -0.35
C ASN A 50 -11.69 -2.28 -0.86
N LEU A 51 -12.38 -1.46 -1.66
CA LEU A 51 -11.86 -0.16 -2.09
C LEU A 51 -11.69 0.79 -0.91
N ILE A 52 -12.67 0.82 0.01
CA ILE A 52 -12.58 1.63 1.23
C ILE A 52 -11.39 1.17 2.08
N ALA A 53 -11.25 -0.13 2.32
CA ALA A 53 -10.14 -0.70 3.07
C ALA A 53 -8.78 -0.40 2.41
N GLY A 54 -8.70 -0.48 1.08
CA GLY A 54 -7.51 -0.09 0.33
C GLY A 54 -7.15 1.38 0.51
N LEU A 55 -8.12 2.29 0.44
CA LEU A 55 -7.89 3.72 0.69
C LEU A 55 -7.42 3.99 2.13
N PHE A 56 -8.02 3.35 3.13
CA PHE A 56 -7.57 3.44 4.51
C PHE A 56 -6.12 2.94 4.66
N PHE A 57 -5.83 1.75 4.14
CA PHE A 57 -4.49 1.17 4.18
C PHE A 57 -3.46 2.08 3.50
N GLY A 58 -3.75 2.55 2.29
CA GLY A 58 -2.88 3.45 1.55
C GLY A 58 -2.62 4.76 2.28
N THR A 59 -3.65 5.34 2.90
CA THR A 59 -3.54 6.55 3.71
C THR A 59 -2.65 6.32 4.94
N THR A 60 -2.86 5.24 5.69
CA THR A 60 -2.05 4.90 6.87
C THR A 60 -0.59 4.69 6.49
N MET A 61 -0.31 3.98 5.40
CA MET A 61 1.06 3.77 4.92
C MET A 61 1.73 5.07 4.47
N ALA A 62 1.01 5.92 3.73
CA ALA A 62 1.52 7.21 3.31
C ALA A 62 1.84 8.12 4.52
N LEU A 63 0.98 8.12 5.56
CA LEU A 63 1.23 8.81 6.82
C LEU A 63 2.43 8.25 7.57
N PHE A 64 2.56 6.93 7.65
CA PHE A 64 3.70 6.27 8.28
C PHE A 64 5.02 6.68 7.63
N HIS A 65 5.11 6.67 6.31
CA HIS A 65 6.32 7.08 5.59
C HIS A 65 6.60 8.58 5.69
N ALA A 66 5.57 9.43 5.64
CA ALA A 66 5.73 10.86 5.85
C ALA A 66 6.20 11.17 7.29
N HIS A 67 5.65 10.47 8.28
CA HIS A 67 6.08 10.57 9.68
C HIS A 67 7.53 10.13 9.85
N ARG A 68 7.91 8.99 9.27
CA ARG A 68 9.28 8.47 9.30
C ARG A 68 10.26 9.45 8.66
N LYS A 69 9.92 10.04 7.51
CA LYS A 69 10.73 11.09 6.86
C LYS A 69 10.97 12.27 7.81
N LYS A 70 9.91 12.72 8.50
CA LYS A 70 9.98 13.82 9.47
C LYS A 70 10.82 13.49 10.71
N VAL A 71 10.60 12.34 11.33
CA VAL A 71 11.30 11.96 12.58
C VAL A 71 12.80 11.77 12.36
N HIS A 72 13.19 11.21 11.21
CA HIS A 72 14.60 10.97 10.90
C HIS A 72 15.27 12.12 10.14
N ASN A 73 14.58 13.25 9.91
CA ASN A 73 15.09 14.38 9.12
C ASN A 73 15.77 13.93 7.83
N LEU A 74 15.12 13.02 7.09
CA LEU A 74 15.75 12.45 5.89
C LEU A 74 15.94 13.55 4.83
N PRO A 75 17.12 13.58 4.16
CA PRO A 75 17.37 14.51 3.07
C PRO A 75 16.49 14.21 1.86
N ALA A 76 16.61 15.06 0.83
CA ALA A 76 16.03 14.73 -0.47
C ALA A 76 16.69 13.46 -1.03
N TRP A 77 15.97 12.69 -1.85
CA TRP A 77 16.54 11.46 -2.44
C TRP A 77 17.67 11.77 -3.39
N GLU A 78 17.57 12.91 -4.07
CA GLU A 78 18.54 13.43 -5.02
C GLU A 78 19.88 13.81 -4.37
N GLU A 79 19.93 13.89 -3.03
CA GLU A 79 21.12 14.20 -2.25
C GLU A 79 21.85 12.94 -1.74
N LEU A 80 21.38 11.74 -2.10
CA LEU A 80 21.93 10.42 -1.72
C LEU A 80 22.58 9.71 -2.91
#